data_AF-A0A1L5KWX6-F1
#
_entry.id   AF-A0A1L5KWX6-F1
#
_cell.length_a   1.000
_cell.length_b   1.000
_cell.length_c   1.000
_cell.angle_alpha   90.00
_cell.angle_beta   90.00
_cell.angle_gamma   90.00
#
_symmetry.space_group_name_H-M   'P 1'
#
loop_
_entity.id
_entity.type
_entity.pdbx_description
1 polymer ?
#
loop_
_entity_poly.entity_id
_entity_poly.type
_entity_poly.pdbx_seq_one_letter_code
_entity_poly.pdbx_strand_id
1 'polypeptide(L)'
;MTFPDNIRAIHNFYCINTNNLIECPIFAENAKTMKKTFIFTLCSLFSMTVNAQNFSDYFEDKTLRADYIFTGDAKKQEVYLDELSSLPQWAGRKHHLAELPLAGNGEITMKDKATGETIYRTSFSSLFQEWVSEEEASRIKRGFENSFLLPYPKKEAVVTISLKDVYHKVNASLTHEIIPNDILIHQRGTNHITPSSLSSAKRKCRRLHRCSNHGRRIYRKRDGYIL
;
A
#
# COMPACT_ATOMS: atom_id res chain seq x y z
N MET A 1 12.80 74.04 -31.38
CA MET A 1 13.40 74.46 -32.66
C MET A 1 12.66 73.72 -33.76
N THR A 2 11.72 74.43 -34.41
CA THR A 2 11.72 74.75 -35.87
C THR A 2 11.22 73.56 -36.71
N PHE A 3 9.91 73.49 -37.03
CA PHE A 3 9.25 74.01 -38.28
C PHE A 3 9.65 73.19 -39.54
N PRO A 4 8.89 73.24 -40.64
CA PRO A 4 7.56 72.72 -40.98
C PRO A 4 7.73 71.65 -42.10
N ASP A 5 6.73 71.06 -42.74
CA ASP A 5 6.05 71.60 -43.93
C ASP A 5 5.12 70.49 -44.48
N ASN A 6 3.83 70.78 -44.72
CA ASN A 6 3.32 71.25 -46.01
C ASN A 6 3.47 70.13 -47.07
N ILE A 7 2.41 69.59 -47.67
CA ILE A 7 1.63 70.32 -48.67
C ILE A 7 0.27 69.62 -48.90
N ARG A 8 -0.75 70.46 -48.94
CA ARG A 8 -2.05 70.25 -49.60
C ARG A 8 -1.87 69.91 -51.08
N ALA A 9 -2.52 68.85 -51.54
CA ALA A 9 -3.17 68.85 -52.85
C ALA A 9 -4.50 68.10 -52.66
N ILE A 10 -5.65 68.79 -52.60
CA ILE A 10 -6.45 69.19 -53.77
C ILE A 10 -6.94 67.91 -54.48
N HIS A 11 -8.22 67.53 -54.51
CA HIS A 11 -9.41 68.34 -54.76
C HIS A 11 -10.68 67.54 -54.37
N ASN A 12 -11.69 68.28 -53.95
CA ASN A 12 -13.13 67.98 -53.92
C ASN A 12 -13.60 66.80 -54.78
N PHE A 13 -14.52 65.97 -54.27
CA PHE A 13 -15.96 66.23 -54.46
C PHE A 13 -16.86 65.13 -53.86
N TYR A 14 -17.98 65.60 -53.28
CA TYR A 14 -19.28 64.96 -53.10
C TYR A 14 -19.60 64.07 -51.88
N CYS A 15 -20.53 64.63 -51.08
CA CYS A 15 -21.72 64.00 -50.49
C CYS A 15 -21.65 63.37 -49.08
N ILE A 16 -21.91 64.24 -48.10
CA ILE A 16 -23.04 64.18 -47.13
C ILE A 16 -23.78 62.83 -47.03
N ASN A 17 -23.61 62.22 -45.85
CA ASN A 17 -24.66 61.77 -44.91
C ASN A 17 -25.80 60.87 -45.45
N THR A 18 -25.81 59.61 -45.01
CA THR A 18 -26.96 59.00 -44.30
C THR A 18 -26.60 57.59 -43.83
N ASN A 19 -26.65 57.39 -42.51
CA ASN A 19 -26.95 56.14 -41.80
C ASN A 19 -26.32 54.84 -42.33
N ASN A 20 -25.19 54.43 -41.74
CA ASN A 20 -25.04 53.10 -41.13
C ASN A 20 -23.61 52.95 -40.59
N LEU A 21 -23.51 52.91 -39.26
CA LEU A 21 -22.35 52.39 -38.56
C LEU A 21 -22.24 50.90 -38.90
N ILE A 22 -21.28 50.55 -39.75
CA ILE A 22 -20.82 49.17 -39.88
C ILE A 22 -20.05 48.87 -38.59
N GLU A 23 -20.71 48.23 -37.62
CA GLU A 23 -20.02 47.56 -36.52
C GLU A 23 -19.11 46.48 -37.11
N CYS A 24 -17.80 46.70 -37.08
CA CYS A 24 -16.82 45.68 -37.40
C CYS A 24 -16.92 44.55 -36.34
N PRO A 25 -17.22 43.29 -36.72
CA PRO A 25 -17.41 42.19 -35.78
C PRO A 25 -16.05 41.59 -35.43
N ILE A 26 -15.19 42.32 -34.72
CA ILE A 26 -13.88 41.80 -34.30
C ILE A 26 -13.82 41.60 -32.78
N PHE A 27 -14.77 42.16 -32.01
CA PHE A 27 -14.75 42.03 -30.53
C PHE A 27 -15.73 40.99 -29.96
N ALA A 28 -16.62 40.42 -30.77
CA ALA A 28 -17.59 39.41 -30.31
C ALA A 28 -17.08 37.95 -30.36
N GLU A 29 -15.97 37.70 -31.05
CA GLU A 29 -15.49 36.33 -31.31
C GLU A 29 -14.60 35.75 -30.18
N ASN A 30 -13.94 36.62 -29.40
CA ASN A 30 -12.95 36.21 -28.39
C ASN A 30 -13.53 35.74 -27.05
N ALA A 31 -14.79 36.08 -26.74
CA ALA A 31 -15.46 35.61 -25.52
C ALA A 31 -15.95 34.15 -25.64
N LYS A 32 -16.25 33.70 -26.88
CA LYS A 32 -16.71 32.33 -27.16
C LYS A 32 -15.55 31.33 -27.15
N THR A 33 -14.38 31.73 -27.62
CA THR A 33 -13.15 30.92 -27.61
C THR A 33 -12.59 30.75 -26.19
N MET A 34 -12.57 31.80 -25.35
CA MET A 34 -12.14 31.69 -23.94
C MET A 34 -13.06 30.80 -23.08
N LYS A 35 -14.38 30.85 -23.30
CA LYS A 35 -15.33 29.94 -22.62
C LYS A 35 -15.13 28.49 -23.04
N LYS A 36 -14.85 28.22 -24.31
CA LYS A 36 -14.59 26.86 -24.81
C LYS A 36 -13.30 26.27 -24.27
N THR A 37 -12.21 27.04 -24.19
CA THR A 37 -10.96 26.57 -23.58
C THR A 37 -11.08 26.35 -22.08
N PHE A 38 -11.83 27.19 -21.36
CA PHE A 38 -12.09 27.01 -19.92
C PHE A 38 -12.94 25.76 -19.62
N ILE A 39 -13.92 25.45 -20.47
CA ILE A 39 -14.73 24.22 -20.37
C ILE A 39 -13.87 22.98 -20.66
N PHE A 40 -12.94 23.06 -21.62
CA PHE A 40 -12.06 21.94 -21.97
C PHE A 40 -11.05 21.61 -20.86
N THR A 41 -10.49 22.62 -20.18
CA THR A 41 -9.64 22.40 -18.99
C THR A 41 -10.42 21.92 -17.78
N LEU A 42 -11.66 22.40 -17.57
CA LEU A 42 -12.52 21.95 -16.47
C LEU A 42 -12.99 20.49 -16.62
N CYS A 43 -13.24 20.02 -17.85
CA CYS A 43 -13.59 18.61 -18.12
C CYS A 43 -12.41 17.65 -17.96
N SER A 44 -11.18 18.09 -18.23
CA SER A 44 -9.96 17.27 -18.07
C SER A 44 -9.69 16.91 -16.59
N LEU A 45 -10.02 17.82 -15.66
CA LEU A 45 -9.82 17.64 -14.23
C LEU A 45 -10.76 16.60 -13.58
N PHE A 46 -11.82 16.17 -14.27
CA PHE A 46 -12.82 15.23 -13.74
C PHE A 46 -12.49 13.74 -13.99
N SER A 47 -11.38 13.44 -14.69
CA SER A 47 -11.03 12.05 -15.06
C SER A 47 -10.14 11.31 -14.04
N MET A 48 -9.87 11.88 -12.87
CA MET A 48 -9.18 11.16 -11.80
C MET A 48 -10.15 10.23 -11.07
N THR A 49 -10.34 9.01 -11.59
CA THR A 49 -10.99 7.95 -10.83
C THR A 49 -10.08 7.54 -9.68
N VAL A 50 -10.37 8.00 -8.47
CA VAL A 50 -9.74 7.49 -7.25
C VAL A 50 -10.34 6.12 -6.96
N ASN A 51 -9.69 5.05 -7.44
CA ASN A 51 -10.08 3.69 -7.09
C ASN A 51 -9.63 3.38 -5.66
N ALA A 52 -10.54 3.51 -4.70
CA ALA A 52 -10.33 3.01 -3.35
C ALA A 52 -10.68 1.51 -3.33
N GLN A 53 -9.68 0.66 -3.15
CA GLN A 53 -9.89 -0.79 -3.04
C GLN A 53 -10.75 -1.10 -1.80
N ASN A 54 -11.89 -1.76 -1.99
CA ASN A 54 -12.72 -2.19 -0.88
C ASN A 54 -12.26 -3.55 -0.36
N PHE A 55 -12.09 -3.67 0.96
CA PHE A 55 -11.70 -4.91 1.62
C PHE A 55 -12.61 -6.09 1.26
N SER A 56 -13.92 -5.86 1.21
CA SER A 56 -14.91 -6.92 0.98
C SER A 56 -14.85 -7.51 -0.42
N ASP A 57 -14.19 -6.88 -1.38
CA ASP A 57 -14.16 -7.37 -2.75
C ASP A 57 -13.22 -8.59 -2.87
N TYR A 58 -12.14 -8.58 -2.10
CA TYR A 58 -11.09 -9.61 -2.16
C TYR A 58 -10.99 -10.48 -0.90
N PHE A 59 -11.44 -10.00 0.26
CA PHE A 59 -11.13 -10.63 1.55
C PHE A 59 -12.36 -11.01 2.38
N GLU A 60 -12.23 -12.11 3.12
CA GLU A 60 -13.12 -12.48 4.23
C GLU A 60 -12.64 -11.82 5.52
N ASP A 61 -13.54 -11.68 6.52
CA ASP A 61 -13.16 -11.19 7.86
C ASP A 61 -12.45 -12.28 8.68
N LYS A 62 -11.42 -12.90 8.10
CA LYS A 62 -10.53 -13.90 8.69
C LYS A 62 -9.08 -13.49 8.44
N THR A 63 -8.14 -14.06 9.20
CA THR A 63 -6.71 -13.84 8.99
C THR A 63 -6.06 -15.08 8.41
N LEU A 64 -5.31 -14.92 7.32
CA LEU A 64 -4.31 -15.88 6.87
C LEU A 64 -3.00 -15.60 7.62
N ARG A 65 -2.62 -16.50 8.52
CA ARG A 65 -1.30 -16.50 9.14
C ARG A 65 -0.36 -17.34 8.27
N ALA A 66 0.73 -16.74 7.84
CA ALA A 66 1.79 -17.41 7.09
C ALA A 66 3.07 -17.42 7.93
N ASP A 67 3.53 -18.62 8.25
CA ASP A 67 4.76 -18.87 8.99
C ASP A 67 5.86 -19.25 7.99
N TYR A 68 6.99 -18.56 8.08
CA TYR A 68 8.14 -18.76 7.19
C TYR A 68 9.39 -19.05 8.02
N ILE A 69 10.34 -19.76 7.39
CA ILE A 69 11.69 -19.90 7.91
C ILE A 69 12.62 -19.10 6.99
N PHE A 70 13.26 -18.08 7.55
CA PHE A 70 14.33 -17.36 6.88
C PHE A 70 15.64 -18.05 7.22
N THR A 71 16.36 -18.51 6.21
CA THR A 71 17.59 -19.26 6.38
C THR A 71 18.74 -18.60 5.65
N GLY A 72 19.95 -18.79 6.14
CA GLY A 72 21.13 -18.35 5.41
C GLY A 72 22.29 -18.00 6.30
N ASP A 73 23.19 -17.22 5.71
CA ASP A 73 24.41 -16.66 6.28
C ASP A 73 24.63 -15.24 5.73
N ALA A 74 25.79 -14.64 6.01
CA ALA A 74 26.13 -13.29 5.54
C ALA A 74 26.19 -13.15 4.00
N LYS A 75 26.33 -14.26 3.26
CA LYS A 75 26.52 -14.27 1.80
C LYS A 75 25.25 -14.63 1.04
N LYS A 76 24.46 -15.57 1.55
CA LYS A 76 23.25 -16.06 0.88
C LYS A 76 22.11 -16.20 1.88
N GLN A 77 20.95 -15.68 1.48
CA GLN A 77 19.70 -15.74 2.23
C GLN A 77 18.64 -16.45 1.39
N GLU A 78 17.77 -17.21 2.04
CA GLU A 78 16.67 -17.96 1.42
C GLU A 78 15.44 -17.90 2.33
N VAL A 79 14.25 -18.03 1.74
CA VAL A 79 12.97 -17.99 2.45
C VAL A 79 12.17 -19.23 2.06
N TYR A 80 11.70 -19.96 3.07
CA TYR A 80 10.87 -21.14 2.89
C TYR A 80 9.54 -20.96 3.63
N LEU A 81 8.45 -21.46 3.04
CA LEU A 81 7.15 -21.54 3.69
C LEU A 81 7.18 -22.72 4.67
N ASP A 82 6.76 -22.48 5.91
CA ASP A 82 6.62 -23.52 6.94
C ASP A 82 5.15 -23.98 7.00
N GLU A 83 4.26 -23.07 7.37
CA GLU A 83 2.86 -23.40 7.60
C GLU A 83 1.92 -22.24 7.22
N LEU A 84 0.73 -22.60 6.75
CA LEU A 84 -0.40 -21.69 6.60
C LEU A 84 -1.49 -22.03 7.62
N SER A 85 -2.02 -21.00 8.27
CA SER A 85 -3.12 -21.13 9.22
C SER A 85 -4.20 -20.07 9.00
N SER A 86 -5.45 -20.43 9.31
CA SER A 86 -6.62 -19.55 9.32
C SER A 86 -6.97 -19.18 10.76
N LEU A 87 -7.20 -17.89 11.02
CA LEU A 87 -7.70 -17.37 12.30
C LEU A 87 -9.08 -16.72 12.10
N PRO A 88 -9.98 -16.78 13.09
CA PRO A 88 -11.40 -16.48 12.93
C PRO A 88 -11.75 -15.01 12.67
N GLN A 89 -10.83 -14.07 12.83
CA GLN A 89 -11.10 -12.64 12.61
C GLN A 89 -9.89 -11.92 12.00
N TRP A 90 -10.13 -10.95 11.10
CA TRP A 90 -9.13 -9.99 10.64
C TRP A 90 -9.07 -8.75 11.56
N ALA A 91 -7.94 -8.56 12.21
CA ALA A 91 -7.71 -7.41 13.11
C ALA A 91 -6.90 -6.27 12.48
N GLY A 92 -6.45 -6.43 11.23
CA GLY A 92 -5.62 -5.45 10.54
C GLY A 92 -6.42 -4.38 9.79
N ARG A 93 -5.74 -3.66 8.89
CA ARG A 93 -6.34 -2.56 8.13
C ARG A 93 -7.30 -3.05 7.06
N LYS A 94 -8.31 -2.22 6.75
CA LYS A 94 -9.31 -2.44 5.69
C LYS A 94 -9.27 -1.38 4.58
N HIS A 95 -8.28 -0.49 4.62
CA HIS A 95 -8.05 0.63 3.70
C HIS A 95 -6.54 0.72 3.39
N HIS A 96 -6.16 1.40 2.31
CA HIS A 96 -4.77 1.49 1.82
C HIS A 96 -4.12 0.09 1.71
N LEU A 97 -4.87 -0.88 1.17
CA LEU A 97 -4.50 -2.29 1.18
C LEU A 97 -3.31 -2.55 0.26
N ALA A 98 -3.27 -1.93 -0.92
CA ALA A 98 -2.17 -2.05 -1.89
C ALA A 98 -0.96 -1.13 -1.60
N GLU A 99 -0.98 -0.38 -0.49
CA GLU A 99 0.04 0.61 -0.14
C GLU A 99 0.91 0.15 1.04
N LEU A 100 2.14 0.69 1.11
CA LEU A 100 3.02 0.53 2.26
C LEU A 100 3.10 1.84 3.03
N PRO A 101 2.81 1.86 4.35
CA PRO A 101 2.95 3.07 5.14
C PRO A 101 4.42 3.50 5.30
N LEU A 102 5.34 2.53 5.33
CA LEU A 102 6.77 2.73 5.44
C LEU A 102 7.50 1.66 4.63
N ALA A 103 8.65 2.03 4.06
CA ALA A 103 9.61 1.04 3.57
C ALA A 103 10.16 0.25 4.77
N GLY A 104 10.25 -1.07 4.62
CA GLY A 104 10.88 -1.96 5.59
C GLY A 104 12.05 -2.71 4.97
N ASN A 105 12.80 -3.42 5.81
CA ASN A 105 13.87 -4.30 5.35
C ASN A 105 13.30 -5.58 4.71
N GLY A 106 12.02 -5.89 4.94
CA GLY A 106 11.27 -6.88 4.20
C GLY A 106 9.89 -6.36 3.81
N GLU A 107 9.28 -6.99 2.83
CA GLU A 107 7.90 -6.75 2.45
C GLU A 107 7.19 -8.02 1.99
N ILE A 108 5.86 -8.02 2.16
CA ILE A 108 4.96 -9.02 1.61
C ILE A 108 4.01 -8.29 0.67
N THR A 109 3.86 -8.84 -0.53
CA THR A 109 2.88 -8.40 -1.52
C THR A 109 1.98 -9.58 -1.87
N MET A 110 0.66 -9.37 -1.78
CA MET A 110 -0.35 -10.33 -2.19
C MET A 110 -1.05 -9.80 -3.43
N LYS A 111 -1.16 -10.64 -4.45
CA LYS A 111 -1.86 -10.35 -5.69
C LYS A 111 -3.04 -11.29 -5.89
N ASP A 112 -4.13 -10.78 -6.44
CA ASP A 112 -5.20 -11.64 -6.96
C ASP A 112 -4.63 -12.45 -8.14
N LYS A 113 -4.83 -13.76 -8.15
CA LYS A 113 -4.23 -14.64 -9.16
C LYS A 113 -4.87 -14.46 -10.54
N ALA A 114 -6.16 -14.13 -10.60
CA ALA A 114 -6.89 -14.01 -11.85
C ALA A 114 -6.58 -12.69 -12.58
N THR A 115 -6.48 -11.59 -11.84
CA THR A 115 -6.25 -10.25 -12.43
C THR A 115 -4.80 -9.80 -12.36
N GLY A 116 -3.98 -10.37 -11.48
CA GLY A 116 -2.63 -9.91 -11.19
C GLY A 116 -2.58 -8.60 -10.38
N GLU A 117 -3.72 -8.08 -9.95
CA GLU A 117 -3.83 -6.86 -9.17
C GLU A 117 -3.24 -7.04 -7.77
N THR A 118 -2.54 -6.02 -7.27
CA THR A 118 -2.03 -6.05 -5.90
C THR A 118 -3.15 -5.73 -4.93
N ILE A 119 -3.54 -6.73 -4.14
CA ILE A 119 -4.70 -6.64 -3.24
C ILE A 119 -4.32 -6.41 -1.79
N TYR A 120 -3.07 -6.69 -1.39
CA TYR A 120 -2.57 -6.37 -0.06
C TYR A 120 -1.04 -6.24 -0.04
N ARG A 121 -0.51 -5.31 0.76
CA ARG A 121 0.93 -5.18 1.04
C ARG A 121 1.20 -4.96 2.52
N THR A 122 2.33 -5.41 3.02
CA THR A 122 2.84 -5.00 4.34
C THR A 122 4.36 -5.04 4.35
N SER A 123 4.99 -4.21 5.16
CA SER A 123 6.43 -4.19 5.37
C SER A 123 6.80 -4.63 6.77
N PHE A 124 8.03 -5.06 6.96
CA PHE A 124 8.56 -5.53 8.23
C PHE A 124 10.08 -5.38 8.31
N SER A 125 10.62 -5.64 9.50
CA SER A 125 12.03 -5.97 9.73
C SER A 125 12.04 -7.24 10.59
N SER A 126 13.14 -7.98 10.57
CA SER A 126 13.24 -9.27 11.26
C SER A 126 14.55 -9.42 12.02
N LEU A 127 14.52 -10.21 13.10
CA LEU A 127 15.72 -10.58 13.86
C LEU A 127 16.76 -11.30 12.98
N PHE A 128 16.30 -12.04 11.97
CA PHE A 128 17.18 -12.66 10.98
C PHE A 128 18.06 -11.64 10.27
N GLN A 129 17.50 -10.50 9.85
CA GLN A 129 18.25 -9.46 9.14
C GLN A 129 19.23 -8.71 10.05
N GLU A 130 18.94 -8.61 11.34
CA GLU A 130 19.91 -8.14 12.34
C GLU A 130 21.06 -9.15 12.47
N TRP A 131 20.73 -10.44 12.66
CA TRP A 131 21.71 -11.51 12.83
C TRP A 131 22.63 -11.70 11.62
N VAL A 132 22.13 -11.50 10.38
CA VAL A 132 22.95 -11.60 9.16
C VAL A 132 24.15 -10.64 9.15
N SER A 133 24.07 -9.54 9.92
CA SER A 133 25.17 -8.57 10.06
C SER A 133 26.20 -8.93 11.14
N GLU A 134 25.94 -9.95 11.94
CA GLU A 134 26.82 -10.40 13.02
C GLU A 134 27.99 -11.25 12.49
N GLU A 135 29.12 -11.23 13.20
CA GLU A 135 30.31 -12.02 12.84
C GLU A 135 29.99 -13.53 12.74
N GLU A 136 29.06 -14.01 13.57
CA GLU A 136 28.60 -15.39 13.52
C GLU A 136 28.06 -15.79 12.14
N ALA A 137 27.30 -14.92 11.47
CA ALA A 137 26.71 -15.20 10.17
C ALA A 137 27.77 -15.37 9.07
N SER A 138 29.03 -15.00 9.29
CA SER A 138 30.12 -15.29 8.35
C SER A 138 30.63 -16.75 8.45
N ARG A 139 30.28 -17.46 9.53
CA ARG A 139 30.82 -18.78 9.89
C ARG A 139 29.80 -19.91 9.85
N ILE A 140 28.54 -19.62 10.18
CA ILE A 140 27.48 -20.63 10.29
C ILE A 140 26.19 -20.18 9.61
N LYS A 141 25.45 -21.13 9.06
CA LYS A 141 24.10 -20.94 8.54
C LYS A 141 23.07 -21.21 9.64
N ARG A 142 22.06 -20.34 9.75
CA ARG A 142 20.95 -20.52 10.70
C ARG A 142 19.59 -20.36 10.02
N GLY A 143 18.55 -20.84 10.68
CA GLY A 143 17.15 -20.66 10.32
C GLY A 143 16.39 -19.94 11.44
N PHE A 144 15.51 -19.00 11.07
CA PHE A 144 14.70 -18.21 11.98
C PHE A 144 13.23 -18.24 11.56
N GLU A 145 12.35 -18.55 12.52
CA GLU A 145 10.90 -18.53 12.33
C GLU A 145 10.36 -17.09 12.28
N ASN A 146 9.50 -16.81 11.31
CA ASN A 146 8.87 -15.50 11.13
C ASN A 146 7.40 -15.67 10.74
N SER A 147 6.50 -15.14 11.57
CA SER A 147 5.04 -15.20 11.37
C SER A 147 4.49 -13.88 10.87
N PHE A 148 3.66 -13.91 9.83
CA PHE A 148 2.97 -12.73 9.31
C PHE A 148 1.46 -12.95 9.21
N LEU A 149 0.70 -11.88 9.43
CA LEU A 149 -0.75 -11.88 9.39
C LEU A 149 -1.23 -11.12 8.16
N LEU A 150 -1.97 -11.80 7.29
CA LEU A 150 -2.53 -11.28 6.05
C LEU A 150 -4.06 -11.41 6.10
N PRO A 151 -4.81 -10.53 5.43
CA PRO A 151 -6.25 -10.73 5.29
C PRO A 151 -6.53 -12.01 4.46
N TYR A 152 -7.52 -12.79 4.86
CA TYR A 152 -7.81 -14.08 4.22
C TYR A 152 -8.50 -13.87 2.85
N PRO A 153 -7.92 -14.33 1.73
CA PRO A 153 -8.48 -14.07 0.40
C PRO A 153 -9.70 -14.96 0.11
N LYS A 154 -10.67 -14.41 -0.64
CA LYS A 154 -11.86 -15.14 -1.11
C LYS A 154 -11.57 -16.07 -2.30
N LYS A 155 -10.55 -15.73 -3.08
CA LYS A 155 -10.12 -16.42 -4.30
C LYS A 155 -8.63 -16.74 -4.23
N GLU A 156 -8.14 -17.50 -5.19
CA GLU A 156 -6.71 -17.80 -5.31
C GLU A 156 -5.88 -16.52 -5.38
N ALA A 157 -4.81 -16.48 -4.60
CA ALA A 157 -3.93 -15.33 -4.51
C ALA A 157 -2.47 -15.79 -4.59
N VAL A 158 -1.59 -14.91 -5.07
CA VAL A 158 -0.15 -15.13 -5.10
C VAL A 158 0.50 -14.26 -4.04
N VAL A 159 1.24 -14.86 -3.12
CA VAL A 159 1.96 -14.16 -2.06
C VAL A 159 3.45 -14.19 -2.38
N THR A 160 4.03 -13.00 -2.48
CA THR A 160 5.48 -12.81 -2.60
C THR A 160 6.00 -12.14 -1.34
N ILE A 161 6.92 -12.81 -0.65
CA ILE A 161 7.69 -12.25 0.45
C ILE A 161 9.12 -11.98 -0.03
N SER A 162 9.66 -10.81 0.31
CA SER A 162 10.98 -10.36 -0.11
C SER A 162 11.77 -9.79 1.07
N LEU A 163 13.02 -10.22 1.20
CA LEU A 163 14.02 -9.62 2.07
C LEU A 163 14.90 -8.68 1.25
N LYS A 164 15.11 -7.48 1.76
CA LYS A 164 15.89 -6.42 1.12
C LYS A 164 17.15 -6.11 1.89
N ASP A 165 18.19 -5.69 1.18
CA ASP A 165 19.39 -5.12 1.78
C ASP A 165 19.19 -3.64 2.18
N VAL A 166 20.26 -3.04 2.74
CA VAL A 166 20.30 -1.63 3.15
C VAL A 166 20.13 -0.65 1.99
N TYR A 167 20.29 -1.10 0.74
CA TYR A 167 20.08 -0.32 -0.48
C TYR A 167 18.71 -0.61 -1.11
N HIS A 168 17.82 -1.31 -0.39
CA HIS A 168 16.50 -1.74 -0.83
C HIS A 168 16.49 -2.67 -2.05
N LYS A 169 17.62 -3.35 -2.35
CA LYS A 169 17.67 -4.42 -3.35
C LYS A 169 17.21 -5.73 -2.73
N VAL A 170 16.50 -6.55 -3.51
CA VAL A 170 16.01 -7.85 -3.06
C VAL A 170 17.17 -8.83 -2.96
N ASN A 171 17.43 -9.33 -1.75
CA ASN A 171 18.45 -10.36 -1.49
C ASN A 171 17.87 -11.77 -1.57
N ALA A 172 16.65 -11.96 -1.06
CA ALA A 172 15.95 -13.22 -1.09
C ALA A 172 14.46 -12.98 -1.28
N SER A 173 13.78 -13.90 -1.94
CA SER A 173 12.34 -13.84 -2.09
C SER A 173 11.75 -15.22 -2.27
N LEU A 174 10.51 -15.40 -1.82
CA LEU A 174 9.69 -16.56 -2.09
C LEU A 174 8.35 -16.09 -2.65
N THR A 175 7.90 -16.73 -3.74
CA THR A 175 6.56 -16.55 -4.28
C THR A 175 5.84 -17.88 -4.23
N HIS A 176 4.65 -17.91 -3.64
CA HIS A 176 3.81 -19.10 -3.54
C HIS A 176 2.34 -18.75 -3.68
N GLU A 177 1.53 -19.75 -4.02
CA GLU A 177 0.10 -19.59 -4.23
C GLU A 177 -0.68 -19.95 -2.96
N ILE A 178 -1.73 -19.18 -2.70
CA ILE A 178 -2.72 -19.44 -1.66
C ILE A 178 -4.00 -19.89 -2.35
N ILE A 179 -4.41 -21.12 -2.06
CA ILE A 179 -5.71 -21.67 -2.46
C ILE A 179 -6.61 -21.65 -1.21
N PRO A 180 -7.62 -20.75 -1.12
CA PRO A 180 -8.40 -20.55 0.12
C PRO A 180 -9.11 -21.81 0.64
N ASN A 181 -9.42 -22.76 -0.24
CA ASN A 181 -10.12 -24.00 0.12
C ASN A 181 -9.16 -25.19 0.32
N ASP A 182 -7.85 -24.94 0.44
CA ASP A 182 -6.87 -25.98 0.72
C ASP A 182 -7.06 -26.53 2.14
N ILE A 183 -7.22 -27.85 2.22
CA ILE A 183 -7.40 -28.59 3.47
C ILE A 183 -6.16 -28.53 4.38
N LEU A 184 -4.99 -28.23 3.83
CA LEU A 184 -3.74 -28.10 4.57
C LEU A 184 -3.63 -26.76 5.31
N ILE A 185 -4.54 -25.81 5.07
CA ILE A 185 -4.60 -24.57 5.85
C ILE A 185 -5.22 -24.86 7.22
N HIS A 186 -4.37 -24.93 8.25
CA HIS A 186 -4.79 -25.28 9.59
C HIS A 186 -5.72 -24.23 10.22
N GLN A 187 -6.86 -24.66 10.75
CA GLN A 187 -7.79 -23.78 11.46
C GLN A 187 -7.32 -23.60 12.91
N ARG A 188 -6.99 -22.37 13.31
CA ARG A 188 -6.50 -22.04 14.67
C ARG A 188 -7.38 -20.97 15.32
N GLY A 189 -7.34 -20.89 16.64
CA GLY A 189 -8.03 -19.84 17.41
C GLY A 189 -9.54 -20.03 17.59
N THR A 190 -10.08 -21.21 17.27
CA THR A 190 -11.50 -21.56 17.48
C THR A 190 -11.73 -22.35 18.78
N ASN A 191 -10.76 -23.15 19.20
CA ASN A 191 -10.82 -24.01 20.38
C ASN A 191 -9.69 -23.67 21.37
N HIS A 192 -9.91 -23.89 22.67
CA HIS A 192 -8.92 -23.66 23.74
C HIS A 192 -8.23 -22.28 23.68
N ILE A 193 -9.03 -21.22 23.53
CA ILE A 193 -8.52 -19.84 23.46
C ILE A 193 -7.86 -19.47 24.78
N THR A 194 -6.62 -18.99 24.73
CA THR A 194 -5.88 -18.53 25.90
C THR A 194 -6.68 -17.47 26.66
N PRO A 195 -6.94 -17.65 27.97
CA PRO A 195 -7.66 -16.65 28.76
C PRO A 195 -6.96 -15.29 28.71
N SER A 196 -7.62 -14.29 28.12
CA SER A 196 -7.10 -12.92 28.02
C SER A 196 -8.01 -11.96 28.79
N SER A 197 -7.46 -11.27 29.79
CA SER A 197 -8.19 -10.31 30.63
C SER A 197 -7.63 -8.89 30.43
N LEU A 198 -7.98 -8.23 29.33
CA LEU A 198 -7.76 -6.80 29.18
C LEU A 198 -9.04 -6.19 28.59
N SER A 199 -9.50 -5.10 29.21
CA SER A 199 -10.85 -4.55 29.07
C SER A 199 -11.28 -4.41 27.61
N SER A 200 -12.26 -5.23 27.23
CA SER A 200 -13.03 -5.06 26.01
C SER A 200 -13.97 -3.87 26.17
N ALA A 201 -13.40 -2.66 26.14
CA ALA A 201 -14.18 -1.46 25.88
C ALA A 201 -14.69 -1.54 24.43
N LYS A 202 -15.90 -2.09 24.25
CA LYS A 202 -16.68 -1.99 23.01
C LYS A 202 -17.02 -0.52 22.77
N ARG A 203 -16.05 0.28 22.34
CA ARG A 203 -16.28 1.60 21.75
C ARG A 203 -16.10 1.45 20.26
N LYS A 204 -17.11 1.92 19.52
CA LYS A 204 -17.23 1.91 18.05
C LYS A 204 -16.18 2.82 17.40
N CYS A 205 -14.90 2.52 17.58
CA CYS A 205 -13.79 3.25 16.98
C CYS A 205 -12.81 2.24 16.37
N ARG A 206 -12.50 2.41 15.08
CA ARG A 206 -11.49 1.63 14.36
C ARG A 206 -10.18 1.71 15.15
N ARG A 207 -9.74 0.61 15.78
CA ARG A 207 -8.65 0.63 16.75
C ARG A 207 -7.50 -0.26 16.29
N LEU A 208 -6.27 0.18 16.56
CA LEU A 208 -5.10 -0.70 16.49
C LEU A 208 -5.18 -1.71 17.65
N HIS A 209 -5.26 -3.00 17.33
CA HIS A 209 -5.24 -4.05 18.34
C HIS A 209 -3.79 -4.31 18.78
N ARG A 210 -3.57 -4.28 20.10
CA ARG A 210 -2.29 -4.64 20.72
C ARG A 210 -2.55 -5.73 21.76
N CYS A 211 -1.94 -6.90 21.58
CA CYS A 211 -1.92 -7.92 22.61
C CYS A 211 -0.72 -7.65 23.53
N SER A 212 -0.94 -7.60 24.84
CA SER A 212 0.12 -7.59 25.84
C SER A 212 0.03 -8.90 26.62
N ASN A 213 1.03 -9.76 26.45
CA ASN A 213 1.25 -10.84 27.39
C ASN A 213 1.95 -10.22 28.60
N HIS A 214 1.22 -9.97 29.68
CA HIS A 214 1.84 -9.71 30.97
C HIS A 214 2.51 -11.00 31.43
N GLY A 215 3.81 -11.12 31.17
CA GLY A 215 4.61 -12.25 31.59
C GLY A 215 4.60 -12.37 33.11
N ARG A 216 3.87 -13.34 33.65
CA ARG A 216 4.08 -13.78 35.03
C ARG A 216 5.44 -14.48 35.07
N ARG A 217 6.40 -13.86 35.74
CA ARG A 217 7.74 -14.40 35.99
C ARG A 217 7.59 -15.66 36.87
N ILE A 218 7.66 -16.84 36.27
CA ILE A 218 7.66 -18.12 36.99
C ILE A 218 9.09 -18.34 37.50
N TYR A 219 9.33 -18.07 38.78
CA TYR A 219 10.56 -18.50 39.45
C TYR A 219 10.48 -20.01 39.71
N ARG A 220 11.31 -20.79 39.02
CA ARG A 220 11.50 -22.21 39.31
C ARG A 220 12.42 -22.31 40.53
N LYS A 221 11.84 -22.57 41.71
CA LYS A 221 12.59 -22.83 42.95
C LYS A 221 13.43 -24.10 42.75
N ARG A 222 14.75 -23.95 42.85
CA ARG A 222 15.71 -25.05 42.77
C ARG A 222 15.81 -25.61 44.19
N ASP A 223 14.97 -26.59 44.51
CA ASP A 223 15.06 -27.28 45.81
C ASP A 223 16.33 -28.14 45.82
N GLY A 224 17.20 -27.85 46.80
CA GLY A 224 18.42 -28.59 47.07
C GLY A 224 18.32 -29.43 48.34
N TYR A 225 19.29 -30.32 48.45
CA TYR A 225 19.70 -31.17 49.58
C TYR A 225 18.98 -32.52 49.72
N ILE A 226 19.71 -33.55 49.29
CA ILE A 226 19.61 -34.95 49.72
C ILE A 226 20.57 -35.10 50.91
N LEU A 227 20.09 -35.68 52.02
CA LEU A 227 20.91 -36.23 53.11
C LEU A 227 21.68 -37.47 52.64
#